data_AF-A0A9N7MFA2-F1
#
_entry.id   AF-A0A9N7MFA2-F1
#
_cell.length_a   1.000
_cell.length_b   1.000
_cell.length_c   1.000
_cell.angle_alpha   90.00
_cell.angle_beta   90.00
_cell.angle_gamma   90.00
#
_symmetry.space_group_name_H-M   'P 1'
#
loop_
_entity.id
_entity.type
_entity.pdbx_description
1 polymer ?
#
loop_
_entity_poly.entity_id
_entity_poly.type
_entity_poly.pdbx_seq_one_letter_code
_entity_poly.pdbx_strand_id
1 'polypeptide(L)'
;LKTEFIERVQQRGSAILKARKTSSALSAASSACDHIHDWVLGTPKGTWVSMGVCSDGSYGIPHGLVYSFPVTCDKGEWSIVQ
;
A
#
# COMPACT_ATOMS: atom_id res chain seq x y z
N LEU A 1 12.09 6.97 16.59
CA LEU A 1 11.54 6.65 15.25
C LEU A 1 10.62 5.44 15.26
N LYS A 2 11.04 4.25 15.73
CA LYS A 2 10.23 3.03 15.62
C LYS A 2 8.82 3.12 16.23
N THR A 3 8.63 3.72 17.40
CA THR A 3 7.31 3.69 18.06
C THR A 3 6.38 4.81 17.58
N GLU A 4 6.78 6.07 17.76
CA GLU A 4 5.91 7.23 17.47
C GLU A 4 5.49 7.30 15.98
N PHE A 5 6.40 6.97 15.06
CA PHE A 5 6.07 6.98 13.64
C PHE A 5 5.04 5.89 13.28
N ILE A 6 5.24 4.67 13.78
CA ILE A 6 4.33 3.55 13.54
C ILE A 6 2.95 3.86 14.10
N GLU A 7 2.88 4.34 15.34
CA GLU A 7 1.62 4.71 15.98
C GLU A 7 0.88 5.81 15.21
N ARG A 8 1.60 6.86 14.78
CA ARG A 8 0.99 7.96 13.99
C ARG A 8 0.40 7.47 12.68
N VAL A 9 1.08 6.55 11.97
CA VAL A 9 0.59 6.01 10.69
C VAL A 9 -0.63 5.11 10.94
N GLN A 10 -0.53 4.16 11.88
CA GLN A 10 -1.64 3.26 12.23
C GLN A 10 -2.90 4.01 12.68
N GLN A 11 -2.73 5.10 13.43
CA GLN A 11 -3.84 5.89 13.97
C GLN A 11 -4.29 7.04 13.05
N ARG A 12 -3.73 7.17 11.84
CA ARG A 12 -4.04 8.33 10.99
C ARG A 12 -5.52 8.40 10.60
N GLY A 13 -6.13 7.28 10.23
CA GLY A 13 -7.54 7.24 9.83
C GLY A 13 -8.48 7.67 10.97
N SER A 14 -8.22 7.18 12.19
CA SER A 14 -9.00 7.54 13.38
C SER A 14 -8.80 9.02 13.74
N ALA A 15 -7.58 9.55 13.59
CA ALA A 15 -7.29 10.96 13.80
C ALA A 15 -8.05 11.87 12.82
N ILE A 16 -8.13 11.51 11.53
CA ILE A 16 -8.91 12.27 10.54
C ILE A 16 -10.40 12.22 10.86
N LEU A 17 -10.93 11.05 11.22
CA LEU A 17 -12.33 10.90 11.60
C LEU A 17 -12.69 11.78 12.79
N LYS A 18 -11.84 11.82 13.83
CA LYS A 18 -12.03 12.69 14.99
C LYS A 18 -12.01 14.18 14.62
N ALA A 19 -11.08 14.59 13.76
CA ALA A 19 -10.90 15.99 13.37
C ALA A 19 -12.02 16.49 12.45
N ARG A 20 -12.42 15.69 11.45
CA ARG A 20 -13.38 16.10 10.41
C ARG A 20 -14.81 15.65 10.68
N LYS A 21 -15.03 14.79 11.69
CA LYS A 21 -16.29 14.07 11.95
C LYS A 21 -16.82 13.27 10.75
N THR A 22 -15.98 13.05 9.76
CA THR A 22 -16.26 12.41 8.48
C THR A 22 -15.05 11.58 8.09
N SER A 23 -15.26 10.54 7.28
CA SER A 23 -14.21 9.62 6.88
C SER A 23 -13.15 10.32 6.00
N SER A 24 -11.98 9.70 5.88
CA SER A 24 -10.88 10.14 5.01
C SER A 24 -11.12 9.79 3.54
N ALA A 25 -12.35 10.03 3.05
CA ALA A 25 -12.83 9.56 1.75
C ALA A 25 -11.97 10.07 0.57
N LEU A 26 -11.62 11.36 0.56
CA LEU A 26 -10.84 11.95 -0.54
C LEU A 26 -9.41 11.39 -0.64
N SER A 27 -8.74 11.20 0.50
CA SER A 27 -7.40 10.62 0.49
C SER A 27 -7.45 9.13 0.12
N ALA A 28 -8.48 8.40 0.57
CA ALA A 28 -8.68 7.00 0.18
C ALA A 28 -8.92 6.87 -1.33
N ALA A 29 -9.74 7.75 -1.91
CA ALA A 29 -9.97 7.79 -3.35
C ALA A 29 -8.67 8.11 -4.13
N SER A 30 -7.89 9.09 -3.67
CA SER A 30 -6.58 9.38 -4.26
C SER A 30 -5.67 8.16 -4.23
N SER A 31 -5.51 7.50 -3.07
CA SER A 31 -4.67 6.31 -2.94
C SER A 31 -5.16 5.14 -3.80
N ALA A 32 -6.47 4.98 -4.00
CA ALA A 32 -7.01 3.97 -4.91
C ALA A 32 -6.68 4.29 -6.38
N CYS A 33 -6.78 5.56 -6.79
CA CYS A 33 -6.37 5.99 -8.13
C CYS A 33 -4.87 5.76 -8.35
N ASP A 34 -4.03 6.16 -7.39
CA ASP A 34 -2.59 5.99 -7.45
C ASP A 34 -2.21 4.50 -7.54
N HIS A 35 -2.89 3.65 -6.76
CA HIS A 35 -2.69 2.20 -6.79
C HIS A 35 -2.96 1.58 -8.18
N ILE A 36 -4.08 1.94 -8.81
CA ILE A 36 -4.41 1.45 -10.16
C ILE A 36 -3.50 2.07 -11.22
N HIS A 37 -3.15 3.35 -11.08
CA HIS A 37 -2.21 4.03 -11.96
C HIS A 37 -0.87 3.30 -11.98
N ASP A 38 -0.27 3.07 -10.81
CA ASP A 38 1.05 2.45 -10.70
C ASP A 38 1.03 0.99 -11.15
N TRP A 39 -0.06 0.27 -10.87
CA TRP A 39 -0.24 -1.09 -11.40
C TRP A 39 -0.26 -1.11 -12.93
N VAL A 40 -1.12 -0.29 -13.55
CA VAL A 40 -1.35 -0.33 -15.01
C VAL A 40 -0.19 0.29 -15.79
N LEU A 41 0.32 1.44 -15.34
CA LEU A 41 1.34 2.22 -16.05
C LEU A 41 2.77 1.94 -15.59
N GLY A 42 2.92 1.25 -14.47
CA GLY A 42 4.20 0.87 -13.89
C GLY A 42 4.70 1.86 -12.84
N THR A 43 5.61 1.36 -11.99
CA THR A 43 6.27 2.17 -10.96
C THR A 43 7.51 2.87 -11.51
N PRO A 44 7.87 4.08 -10.99
CA PRO A 44 9.13 4.73 -11.36
C PRO A 44 10.36 3.85 -11.10
N LYS A 45 11.38 3.96 -11.96
CA LYS A 45 12.61 3.17 -11.84
C LYS A 45 13.31 3.41 -10.50
N GLY A 46 13.67 2.32 -9.82
CA GLY A 46 14.34 2.39 -8.51
C GLY A 46 13.41 2.67 -7.33
N THR A 47 12.09 2.69 -7.55
CA THR A 47 11.09 2.83 -6.50
C THR A 47 10.19 1.60 -6.42
N TRP A 48 9.49 1.46 -5.29
CA TRP A 48 8.47 0.44 -5.09
C TRP A 48 7.25 1.07 -4.42
N VAL A 49 6.11 0.40 -4.54
CA VAL A 49 4.85 0.76 -3.88
C VAL A 49 4.40 -0.37 -2.97
N SER A 50 3.51 -0.08 -2.03
CA SER A 50 2.88 -1.11 -1.19
C SER A 50 1.58 -1.57 -1.83
N MET A 51 1.48 -2.85 -2.16
CA MET A 51 0.26 -3.44 -2.71
C MET A 51 -0.12 -4.72 -1.97
N GLY A 52 -1.41 -4.86 -1.67
CA GLY A 52 -1.98 -6.10 -1.17
C GLY A 52 -2.13 -7.10 -2.30
N VAL A 53 -1.23 -8.08 -2.39
CA VAL A 53 -1.20 -9.08 -3.46
C VAL A 53 -1.23 -10.49 -2.88
N CYS A 54 -1.62 -11.47 -3.69
CA CYS A 54 -1.59 -12.87 -3.27
C CYS A 54 -0.13 -13.30 -3.03
N SER A 55 0.15 -13.75 -1.82
CA SER A 55 1.48 -14.21 -1.43
C SER A 55 1.88 -15.47 -2.21
N ASP A 56 3.12 -15.46 -2.67
CA ASP A 56 3.83 -16.54 -3.35
C ASP A 56 4.86 -17.21 -2.42
N GLY A 57 4.71 -17.08 -1.09
CA GLY A 57 5.70 -17.57 -0.13
C GLY A 57 6.79 -16.54 0.22
N SER A 58 6.84 -15.41 -0.49
CA SER A 58 7.83 -14.36 -0.25
C SER A 58 7.88 -13.91 1.21
N TYR A 59 9.10 -13.69 1.70
CA TYR A 59 9.38 -13.28 3.08
C TYR A 59 8.82 -14.24 4.16
N GLY A 60 8.54 -15.50 3.81
CA GLY A 60 7.98 -16.49 4.73
C GLY A 60 6.49 -16.33 5.02
N ILE A 61 5.79 -15.49 4.25
CA ILE A 61 4.33 -15.35 4.36
C ILE A 61 3.66 -16.54 3.67
N PRO A 62 2.65 -17.19 4.29
CA PRO A 62 1.97 -18.33 3.69
C PRO A 62 1.35 -18.01 2.33
N HIS A 63 1.52 -18.93 1.37
CA HIS A 63 0.94 -18.82 0.03
C HIS A 63 -0.58 -18.64 0.07
N GLY A 64 -1.09 -17.83 -0.86
CA GLY A 64 -2.53 -17.60 -1.05
C GLY A 64 -3.16 -16.55 -0.13
N LEU A 65 -2.42 -16.03 0.86
CA LEU A 65 -2.87 -14.87 1.64
C LEU A 65 -2.73 -13.58 0.84
N VAL A 66 -3.74 -12.71 0.88
CA VAL A 66 -3.59 -11.34 0.41
C VAL A 66 -2.84 -10.56 1.49
N TYR A 67 -1.61 -10.17 1.20
CA TYR A 67 -0.72 -9.48 2.12
C TYR A 67 -0.03 -8.31 1.43
N SER A 68 0.25 -7.24 2.19
CA SER A 68 0.91 -6.05 1.64
C SER A 68 2.40 -6.28 1.50
N PHE A 69 2.92 -6.29 0.27
CA PHE A 69 4.34 -6.40 -0.04
C PHE A 69 4.87 -5.12 -0.70
N PRO A 70 6.19 -4.86 -0.61
CA PRO A 70 6.84 -3.94 -1.55
C PRO A 70 6.83 -4.58 -2.94
N VAL A 71 6.25 -3.89 -3.92
CA VAL A 71 6.18 -4.36 -5.31
C VAL A 71 6.66 -3.29 -6.29
N THR A 72 7.21 -3.75 -7.40
CA THR A 72 7.39 -2.96 -8.62
C THR A 72 6.34 -3.38 -9.64
N CYS A 73 5.91 -2.44 -10.47
CA CYS A 73 4.94 -2.71 -11.53
C CYS A 73 5.53 -2.34 -12.90
N ASP A 74 5.23 -3.13 -13.92
CA ASP A 74 5.53 -2.83 -15.32
C ASP A 74 4.38 -3.35 -16.20
N LYS A 75 3.72 -2.43 -16.93
CA LYS A 75 2.68 -2.73 -17.93
C LYS A 75 1.56 -3.67 -17.44
N GLY A 76 1.05 -3.46 -16.23
CA GLY A 76 -0.05 -4.24 -15.67
C GLY A 76 0.37 -5.53 -14.96
N GLU A 77 1.66 -5.83 -14.92
CA GLU A 77 2.22 -6.92 -14.10
C GLU A 77 2.91 -6.33 -12.87
N TRP A 78 2.79 -6.99 -11.72
CA TRP A 78 3.52 -6.64 -10.50
C TRP A 78 4.50 -7.74 -10.12
N SER A 79 5.58 -7.36 -9.44
CA SER A 79 6.58 -8.28 -8.92
C SER A 79 6.94 -7.89 -7.50
N ILE A 80 6.93 -8.86 -6.59
CA ILE A 80 7.36 -8.67 -5.20
C ILE A 80 8.87 -8.42 -5.21
N VAL A 81 9.29 -7.28 -4.67
CA VAL A 81 10.70 -6.97 -4.45
C VAL A 81 11.28 -8.03 -3.52
N GLN A 82 12.49 -8.53 -3.79
CA GLN A 82 13.19 -9.51 -2.96
C GLN A 82 14.34 -8.84 -2.20
#